data_AF-A0A1H9PPL8-F1
#
_entry.id   AF-A0A1H9PPL8-F1
#
_cell.length_a   1.000
_cell.length_b   1.000
_cell.length_c   1.000
_cell.angle_alpha   90.00
_cell.angle_beta   90.00
_cell.angle_gamma   90.00
#
_symmetry.space_group_name_H-M   'P 1'
#
loop_
_entity.id
_entity.type
_entity.pdbx_description
1 polymer ?
#
loop_
_entity_poly.entity_id
_entity_poly.type
_entity_poly.pdbx_seq_one_letter_code
_entity_poly.pdbx_strand_id
1 'polypeptide(L)'
;MFRNSYHPVILTIMGLAVIGIGFRLFTNPGAFVTQILVTVGIVALILLLFKSFIMPRLMRRQASFANQQGMHAYQGQPKKKKPISFSNKKKEKKKSINRPLVKRQSDVKLTVIEGKKNKQKKKSRALF
;
A
#
# COMPACT_ATOMS: atom_id res chain seq x y z
N MET A 1 -26.02 -4.04 -19.07
CA MET A 1 -25.40 -4.45 -20.35
C MET A 1 -23.90 -4.32 -20.19
N PHE A 2 -23.17 -5.44 -20.04
CA PHE A 2 -21.72 -5.41 -19.94
C PHE A 2 -21.13 -5.13 -21.32
N ARG A 3 -20.64 -3.92 -21.54
CA ARG A 3 -19.92 -3.53 -22.75
C ARG A 3 -18.43 -3.85 -22.56
N ASN A 4 -18.11 -5.11 -22.29
CA ASN A 4 -16.72 -5.58 -22.19
C ASN A 4 -16.25 -5.98 -23.59
N SER A 5 -15.49 -5.10 -24.23
CA SER A 5 -14.73 -5.43 -25.44
C SER A 5 -13.55 -6.31 -25.04
N TYR A 6 -13.73 -7.63 -25.06
CA TYR A 6 -12.62 -8.56 -24.96
C TYR A 6 -11.78 -8.44 -26.22
N HIS A 7 -10.52 -8.02 -26.07
CA HIS A 7 -9.60 -7.94 -27.19
C HIS A 7 -9.34 -9.37 -27.71
N PRO A 8 -9.51 -9.63 -29.02
CA PRO A 8 -9.41 -11.00 -29.57
C PRO A 8 -8.06 -11.64 -29.26
N VAL A 9 -6.97 -10.85 -29.22
CA VAL A 9 -5.63 -11.32 -28.83
C VAL A 9 -5.57 -11.79 -27.37
N ILE A 10 -6.28 -11.12 -26.45
CA ILE A 10 -6.33 -11.58 -25.05
C ILE A 10 -7.04 -12.93 -24.97
N LEU A 11 -8.10 -13.10 -25.75
CA LEU A 11 -8.87 -14.35 -25.78
C LEU A 11 -8.03 -15.49 -26.36
N THR A 12 -7.27 -15.26 -27.42
CA THR A 12 -6.38 -16.28 -27.99
C THR A 12 -5.27 -16.66 -27.02
N ILE A 13 -4.60 -15.68 -26.40
CA ILE A 13 -3.55 -15.95 -25.41
C ILE A 13 -4.11 -16.76 -24.23
N MET A 14 -5.30 -16.40 -23.72
CA MET A 14 -5.94 -17.16 -22.65
C MET A 14 -6.31 -18.58 -23.10
N GLY A 15 -6.84 -18.75 -24.30
CA GLY A 15 -7.14 -20.06 -24.86
C GLY A 15 -5.89 -20.94 -25.00
N LEU A 16 -4.82 -20.40 -25.57
CA LEU A 16 -3.52 -21.07 -25.69
C LEU A 16 -2.91 -21.41 -24.32
N ALA A 17 -3.06 -20.54 -23.32
CA ALA A 17 -2.59 -20.80 -21.96
C ALA A 17 -3.33 -21.98 -21.32
N VAL A 18 -4.66 -22.03 -21.44
CA VAL A 18 -5.46 -23.14 -20.92
C VAL A 18 -5.10 -24.45 -21.62
N ILE A 19 -4.98 -24.43 -22.95
CA ILE A 19 -4.58 -25.61 -23.74
C ILE A 19 -3.17 -26.07 -23.35
N GLY A 20 -2.21 -25.14 -23.21
CA GLY A 20 -0.84 -25.46 -22.83
C GLY A 20 -0.74 -26.06 -21.43
N ILE A 21 -1.50 -25.55 -20.46
CA ILE A 21 -1.58 -26.10 -19.11
C ILE A 21 -2.25 -27.49 -19.15
N GLY A 22 -3.37 -27.62 -19.85
CA GLY A 22 -4.08 -28.90 -20.01
C GLY A 22 -3.19 -29.95 -20.65
N PHE A 23 -2.45 -29.61 -21.69
CA PHE A 23 -1.53 -30.52 -22.37
C PHE A 23 -0.42 -31.03 -21.44
N ARG A 24 0.19 -30.15 -20.63
CA ARG A 24 1.17 -30.55 -19.62
C ARG A 24 0.58 -31.47 -18.55
N LEU A 25 -0.68 -31.23 -18.17
CA LEU A 25 -1.39 -32.06 -17.20
C LEU A 25 -1.63 -33.48 -17.72
N PHE A 26 -1.93 -33.66 -19.01
CA PHE A 26 -2.16 -35.00 -19.58
C PHE A 26 -0.86 -35.73 -19.93
N THR A 27 0.15 -35.03 -20.43
CA THR A 27 1.40 -35.66 -20.85
C THR A 27 2.26 -36.08 -19.67
N ASN A 28 2.37 -35.23 -18.63
CA ASN A 28 3.21 -35.50 -17.45
C ASN A 28 2.60 -34.88 -16.17
N PRO A 29 1.48 -35.44 -15.66
CA PRO A 29 0.78 -34.89 -14.50
C PRO A 29 1.67 -34.84 -13.25
N GLY A 30 2.47 -35.88 -13.01
CA GLY A 30 3.35 -35.97 -11.85
C GLY A 30 4.42 -34.87 -11.83
N ALA A 31 5.09 -34.64 -12.96
CA ALA A 31 6.10 -33.59 -13.09
C ALA A 31 5.49 -32.19 -12.95
N PHE A 32 4.28 -31.97 -13.49
CA PHE A 32 3.60 -30.68 -13.38
C PHE A 32 3.21 -30.34 -11.93
N VAL A 33 2.63 -31.30 -11.20
CA VAL A 33 2.24 -31.09 -9.79
C VAL A 33 3.46 -30.89 -8.90
N THR A 34 4.49 -31.72 -9.07
CA THR A 34 5.74 -31.57 -8.31
C THR A 34 6.41 -30.23 -8.59
N GLN A 35 6.43 -29.77 -9.84
CA GLN A 35 6.95 -28.44 -10.18
C GLN A 35 6.18 -27.32 -9.45
N ILE A 36 4.85 -27.38 -9.40
CA ILE A 36 4.04 -26.39 -8.66
C ILE A 36 4.39 -26.43 -7.17
N LEU A 37 4.43 -27.62 -6.57
CA LEU A 37 4.75 -27.78 -5.16
C LEU A 37 6.15 -27.27 -4.81
N VAL A 38 7.15 -27.57 -5.65
CA VAL A 38 8.51 -27.06 -5.49
C VAL A 38 8.54 -25.54 -5.62
N THR A 39 7.83 -24.98 -6.60
CA THR A 39 7.76 -23.52 -6.79
C THR A 39 7.14 -22.83 -5.57
N VAL A 40 6.01 -23.34 -5.08
CA VAL A 40 5.35 -22.83 -3.87
C VAL A 40 6.26 -23.00 -2.66
N GLY A 41 6.95 -24.13 -2.54
CA GLY A 41 7.91 -24.40 -1.47
C GLY A 41 9.07 -23.42 -1.47
N ILE A 42 9.66 -23.11 -2.63
CA ILE A 42 10.74 -22.12 -2.78
C ILE A 42 10.24 -20.73 -2.41
N VAL A 43 9.09 -20.31 -2.94
CA VAL A 43 8.50 -18.99 -2.61
C VAL A 43 8.22 -18.89 -1.12
N ALA A 44 7.64 -19.92 -0.51
CA ALA A 44 7.37 -19.97 0.93
C ALA A 44 8.68 -19.89 1.74
N LEU A 45 9.73 -20.61 1.33
CA LEU A 45 11.04 -20.57 1.97
C LEU A 45 11.64 -19.16 1.90
N ILE A 46 11.61 -18.53 0.73
CA ILE A 46 12.11 -17.15 0.55
C ILE A 46 11.33 -16.18 1.43
N LEU A 47 10.00 -16.28 1.48
CA LEU A 47 9.17 -15.43 2.33
C LEU A 47 9.46 -15.66 3.82
N LEU A 48 9.68 -16.91 4.24
CA LEU A 48 10.04 -17.24 5.62
C LEU A 48 11.41 -16.66 5.98
N LEU A 49 12.42 -16.85 5.13
CA LEU A 49 13.75 -16.28 5.33
C LEU A 49 13.69 -14.75 5.34
N PHE A 50 12.95 -14.14 4.43
CA PHE A 50 12.74 -12.70 4.41
C PHE A 50 12.08 -12.19 5.70
N LYS A 51 11.00 -12.86 6.12
CA LYS A 51 10.29 -12.53 7.35
C LYS A 51 11.13 -12.77 8.61
N SER A 52 11.98 -13.79 8.64
CA SER A 52 12.77 -14.16 9.81
C SER A 52 14.04 -13.31 9.94
N PHE A 53 14.73 -13.03 8.83
CA PHE A 53 16.02 -12.34 8.87
C PHE A 53 15.95 -10.84 8.54
N ILE A 54 15.13 -10.43 7.56
CA ILE A 54 15.07 -9.05 7.09
C ILE A 54 14.03 -8.24 7.88
N MET A 55 12.85 -8.82 8.15
CA MET A 55 11.76 -8.10 8.82
C MET A 55 12.11 -7.59 10.23
N PRO A 56 12.80 -8.35 11.11
CA PRO A 56 13.16 -7.85 12.44
C PRO A 56 14.22 -6.74 12.37
N ARG A 57 15.10 -6.76 11.36
CA ARG A 57 16.11 -5.72 11.14
C ARG A 57 15.47 -4.42 10.67
N LEU A 58 14.43 -4.49 9.82
CA LEU A 58 13.64 -3.32 9.44
C LEU A 58 12.79 -2.80 10.61
N MET A 59 12.08 -3.67 11.35
CA MET A 59 11.26 -3.25 12.48
C MET A 59 12.08 -2.61 13.60
N ARG A 60 13.33 -3.04 13.85
CA ARG A 60 14.22 -2.35 14.81
C ARG A 60 14.59 -0.94 14.37
N ARG A 61 14.84 -0.71 13.07
CA ARG A 61 15.10 0.64 12.54
C ARG A 61 13.84 1.52 12.57
N GLN A 62 12.67 0.93 12.33
CA GLN A 62 11.40 1.64 12.30
C GLN A 62 10.84 1.89 13.70
N ALA A 63 11.14 1.04 14.71
CA ALA A 63 10.78 1.25 16.11
C ALA A 63 11.45 2.49 16.72
N SER A 64 12.68 2.83 16.31
CA SER A 64 13.32 4.10 16.69
C SER A 64 12.56 5.34 16.16
N PHE A 65 11.80 5.22 15.08
CA PHE A 65 10.97 6.31 14.53
C PHE A 65 9.47 6.19 14.91
N ALA A 66 8.99 5.00 15.29
CA ALA A 66 7.59 4.73 15.60
C ALA A 66 7.22 4.96 17.08
N ASN A 67 8.20 5.04 17.98
CA ASN A 67 7.95 5.38 19.39
C ASN A 67 7.41 6.81 19.59
N GLN A 68 7.30 7.64 18.55
CA GLN A 68 6.67 8.95 18.62
C GLN A 68 5.24 8.98 18.05
N GLN A 69 4.71 7.93 17.41
CA GLN A 69 3.36 7.97 16.78
C GLN A 69 2.50 6.69 16.92
N GLY A 70 2.99 5.60 17.53
CA GLY A 70 2.33 4.28 17.43
C GLY A 70 1.63 3.69 18.67
N MET A 71 1.51 4.40 19.80
CA MET A 71 1.00 3.81 21.05
C MET A 71 -0.53 3.51 21.10
N HIS A 72 -1.25 3.57 19.98
CA HIS A 72 -2.72 3.41 19.98
C HIS A 72 -3.31 2.27 19.13
N ALA A 73 -2.52 1.35 18.57
CA ALA A 73 -3.09 0.32 17.68
C ALA A 73 -2.85 -1.15 18.06
N TYR A 74 -2.13 -1.45 19.14
CA TYR A 74 -1.82 -2.84 19.52
C TYR A 74 -2.05 -3.14 21.01
N GLN A 75 -3.24 -2.81 21.51
CA GLN A 75 -3.80 -3.44 22.69
C GLN A 75 -5.18 -4.00 22.34
N GLY A 76 -5.24 -5.29 22.01
CA GLY A 76 -6.53 -5.93 21.75
C GLY A 76 -6.47 -7.23 20.98
N GLN A 77 -5.84 -8.26 21.54
CA GLN A 77 -6.29 -9.64 21.32
C GLN A 77 -6.39 -10.32 22.69
N PRO A 78 -7.12 -11.43 22.89
CA PRO A 78 -8.14 -12.10 22.05
C PRO A 78 -9.46 -12.33 22.83
N LYS A 79 -10.61 -12.61 22.20
CA LYS A 79 -11.71 -13.40 22.82
C LYS A 79 -12.87 -13.75 21.86
N LYS A 80 -12.98 -15.06 21.64
CA LYS A 80 -14.20 -15.89 21.70
C LYS A 80 -15.32 -15.67 20.66
N LYS A 81 -15.49 -16.73 19.86
CA LYS A 81 -16.69 -17.21 19.17
C LYS A 81 -17.99 -16.90 19.94
N LYS A 82 -19.00 -16.34 19.27
CA LYS A 82 -20.43 -16.68 19.44
C LYS A 82 -21.17 -16.49 18.09
N PRO A 83 -22.05 -17.42 17.68
CA PRO A 83 -22.81 -17.32 16.44
C PRO A 83 -24.15 -16.61 16.70
N ILE A 84 -24.56 -15.71 15.80
CA ILE A 84 -25.93 -15.18 15.79
C ILE A 84 -26.40 -15.17 14.33
N SER A 85 -27.21 -16.18 14.01
CA SER A 85 -28.11 -16.19 12.88
C SER A 85 -29.31 -15.30 13.20
N PHE A 86 -29.68 -14.37 12.32
CA PHE A 86 -31.08 -14.04 12.03
C PHE A 86 -31.22 -13.38 10.64
N SER A 87 -32.32 -13.74 10.00
CA SER A 87 -32.72 -13.57 8.61
C SER A 87 -33.19 -12.14 8.28
N ASN A 88 -32.99 -11.76 7.01
CA ASN A 88 -33.74 -10.80 6.17
C ASN A 88 -34.27 -9.47 6.78
N LYS A 89 -33.79 -8.34 6.26
CA LYS A 89 -34.65 -7.30 5.64
C LYS A 89 -33.86 -6.23 4.85
N LYS A 90 -34.50 -5.83 3.76
CA LYS A 90 -34.20 -4.84 2.71
C LYS A 90 -33.56 -3.50 3.13
N LYS A 91 -32.74 -3.00 2.18
CA LYS A 91 -32.58 -1.61 1.66
C LYS A 91 -32.18 -0.51 2.65
N GLU A 92 -31.03 0.14 2.41
CA GLU A 92 -30.98 1.50 1.84
C GLU A 92 -29.55 2.05 1.65
N LYS A 93 -29.32 2.60 0.45
CA LYS A 93 -28.43 3.71 0.07
C LYS A 93 -27.17 3.95 0.92
N LYS A 94 -26.01 3.44 0.48
CA LYS A 94 -24.72 3.98 0.92
C LYS A 94 -24.36 5.22 0.07
N LYS A 95 -24.48 6.38 0.72
CA LYS A 95 -24.01 7.70 0.29
C LYS A 95 -22.57 7.63 -0.23
N SER A 96 -22.35 8.32 -1.35
CA SER A 96 -21.04 8.73 -1.86
C SER A 96 -20.22 9.37 -0.74
N ILE A 97 -19.02 8.84 -0.48
CA ILE A 97 -18.03 9.45 0.41
C ILE A 97 -17.45 10.64 -0.34
N ASN A 98 -18.07 11.80 -0.14
CA ASN A 98 -17.54 13.08 -0.53
C ASN A 98 -16.28 13.34 0.29
N ARG A 99 -15.10 13.20 -0.33
CA ARG A 99 -13.83 13.54 0.30
C ARG A 99 -13.84 15.06 0.55
N PRO A 100 -13.56 15.56 1.76
CA PRO A 100 -13.41 16.99 1.95
C PRO A 100 -12.18 17.45 1.17
N LEU A 101 -12.40 18.25 0.11
CA LEU A 101 -11.35 19.10 -0.45
C LEU A 101 -10.81 19.95 0.71
N VAL A 102 -9.57 19.68 1.08
CA VAL A 102 -8.81 20.47 2.05
C VAL A 102 -8.99 21.94 1.67
N LYS A 103 -9.69 22.69 2.54
CA LYS A 103 -9.81 24.14 2.48
C LYS A 103 -8.41 24.73 2.25
N ARG A 104 -8.17 25.32 1.08
CA ARG A 104 -7.04 26.25 0.89
C ARG A 104 -7.28 27.45 1.79
N GLN A 105 -6.73 27.42 3.00
CA GLN A 105 -6.37 28.62 3.75
C GLN A 105 -5.27 29.34 2.97
N SER A 106 -5.16 30.65 2.91
CA SER A 106 -5.98 31.81 3.26
C SER A 106 -5.21 32.97 2.63
N ASP A 107 -5.89 34.04 2.25
CA ASP A 107 -5.30 35.23 1.65
C ASP A 107 -4.06 35.73 2.44
N VAL A 108 -2.85 35.47 1.93
CA VAL A 108 -1.59 35.84 2.59
C VAL A 108 -1.26 37.27 2.19
N LYS A 109 -1.58 38.22 3.07
CA LYS A 109 -1.22 39.63 2.87
C LYS A 109 0.30 39.80 3.06
N LEU A 110 1.02 39.84 1.95
CA LEU A 110 2.44 40.18 1.92
C LEU A 110 2.62 41.64 2.37
N THR A 111 3.17 41.84 3.56
CA THR A 111 3.70 43.16 3.94
C THR A 111 5.20 43.19 3.65
N VAL A 112 5.64 44.27 3.01
CA VAL A 112 7.05 44.51 2.75
C VAL A 112 7.71 44.85 4.09
N ILE A 113 8.63 43.99 4.54
CA ILE A 113 9.53 44.34 5.64
C ILE A 113 10.51 45.34 5.05
N GLU A 114 10.28 46.64 5.29
CA GLU A 114 11.28 47.67 5.02
C GLU A 114 12.48 47.46 5.97
N GLY A 115 13.42 46.63 5.52
CA GLY A 115 14.71 46.51 6.17
C GLY A 115 15.49 47.80 5.98
N LYS A 116 15.78 48.51 7.07
CA LYS A 116 16.72 49.65 7.13
C LYS A 116 18.17 49.16 6.89
N LYS A 117 18.45 48.62 5.70
CA LYS A 117 19.65 47.80 5.41
C LYS A 117 20.98 48.58 5.30
N ASN A 118 21.00 49.92 5.33
CA ASN A 118 22.25 50.65 5.04
C ASN A 118 22.62 51.85 5.94
N LYS A 119 21.94 52.10 7.07
CA LYS A 119 22.43 53.17 7.99
C LYS A 119 23.63 52.74 8.85
N GLN A 120 23.86 51.44 9.06
CA GLN A 120 24.99 50.94 9.86
C GLN A 120 26.29 50.78 9.05
N LYS A 121 26.22 50.51 7.73
CA LYS A 121 27.41 50.31 6.88
C LYS A 121 28.18 51.59 6.53
N LYS A 122 27.65 52.78 6.84
CA LYS A 122 28.29 54.08 6.54
C LYS A 122 29.09 54.69 7.71
N LYS A 123 29.08 54.10 8.91
CA LYS A 123 29.79 54.64 10.08
C LYS A 123 31.21 54.11 10.28
N SER A 124 31.70 53.21 9.42
CA SER A 124 33.03 52.59 9.58
C SER A 124 33.90 52.73 8.32
N ARG A 125 33.96 53.96 7.78
CA ARG A 125 34.93 54.37 6.75
C ARG A 125 35.69 55.62 7.18
N ALA A 126 36.28 55.55 8.36
CA ALA A 126 37.27 56.51 8.84
C ALA A 126 38.40 55.72 9.50
N LEU A 127 39.23 55.10 8.66
CA LEU A 127 40.57 54.62 8.99
C LEU A 127 41.36 54.65 7.66
N PHE A 128 41.96 55.80 7.36
CA PHE A 128 43.27 56.04 6.73
C PHE A 128 43.53 57.54 6.78
#